data_AF-A0A2S8PQD2-F1
#
_entry.id   AF-A0A2S8PQD2-F1
#
_cell.length_a   1.000
_cell.length_b   1.000
_cell.length_c   1.000
_cell.angle_alpha   90.00
_cell.angle_beta   90.00
_cell.angle_gamma   90.00
#
_symmetry.space_group_name_H-M   'P 1'
#
loop_
_entity.id
_entity.type
_entity.pdbx_description
1 polymer ?
#
loop_
_entity_poly.entity_id
_entity_poly.type
_entity_poly.pdbx_seq_one_letter_code
_entity_poly.pdbx_strand_id
1 'polypeptide(L)'
;LKTVRDIIGYVYDPARSKKDIAALAPLLTRACELGDPAALGIAQRSAASLSELVTPVAEKLALQAGALAMAGSVLLNNVYIRDAFLEGLQERYPEITCITPKKDAANGAVLMALNRLREAK
;
A
#
# COMPACT_ATOMS: atom_id res chain seq x y z
N LEU A 1 14.36 -2.99 -22.29
CA LEU A 1 13.61 -1.82 -22.79
C LEU A 1 14.61 -0.68 -22.97
N LYS A 2 14.75 -0.13 -24.17
CA LYS A 2 15.72 0.93 -24.49
C LYS A 2 15.06 2.24 -24.89
N THR A 3 13.81 2.19 -25.34
CA THR A 3 13.03 3.37 -25.74
C THR A 3 11.71 3.48 -24.97
N VAL A 4 11.11 4.68 -24.96
CA VAL A 4 9.75 4.90 -24.41
C VAL A 4 8.72 4.01 -25.10
N ARG A 5 8.84 3.79 -26.42
CA ARG A 5 7.95 2.89 -27.17
C ARG A 5 8.04 1.45 -26.69
N ASP A 6 9.23 0.99 -26.30
CA ASP A 6 9.39 -0.35 -25.74
C ASP A 6 8.65 -0.49 -24.41
N ILE A 7 8.67 0.55 -23.57
CA ILE A 7 7.95 0.57 -22.28
C ILE A 7 6.44 0.53 -22.53
N ILE A 8 5.94 1.35 -23.46
CA ILE A 8 4.52 1.34 -23.85
C ILE A 8 4.14 -0.05 -24.38
N GLY A 9 4.93 -0.61 -25.30
CA GLY A 9 4.70 -1.95 -25.83
C GLY A 9 4.68 -3.01 -24.72
N TYR A 10 5.59 -2.92 -23.76
CA TYR A 10 5.62 -3.82 -22.60
C TYR A 10 4.36 -3.71 -21.73
N VAL A 11 3.84 -2.50 -21.49
CA VAL A 11 2.68 -2.29 -20.61
C VAL A 11 1.37 -2.74 -21.26
N TYR A 12 1.23 -2.55 -22.58
CA TYR A 12 -0.01 -2.82 -23.31
C TYR A 12 -0.05 -4.18 -24.03
N ASP A 13 1.00 -4.99 -23.92
CA ASP A 13 1.02 -6.34 -24.49
C ASP A 13 -0.09 -7.21 -23.85
N PRO A 14 -1.04 -7.76 -24.64
CA PRO A 14 -2.12 -8.59 -24.11
C PRO A 14 -1.65 -9.89 -23.46
N ALA A 15 -0.42 -10.35 -23.74
CA ALA A 15 0.18 -11.47 -23.05
C ALA A 15 0.65 -11.12 -21.62
N ARG A 16 0.67 -9.83 -21.26
CA ARG A 16 1.08 -9.37 -19.93
C ARG A 16 -0.06 -9.41 -18.93
N SER A 17 0.27 -9.93 -17.75
CA SER A 17 -0.61 -9.95 -16.60
C SER A 17 -0.32 -8.78 -15.66
N LYS A 18 -1.29 -8.48 -14.79
CA LYS A 18 -1.08 -7.55 -13.66
C LYS A 18 0.10 -7.94 -12.79
N LYS A 19 0.42 -9.24 -12.69
CA LYS A 19 1.57 -9.75 -11.93
C LYS A 19 2.89 -9.34 -12.58
N ASP A 20 2.98 -9.34 -13.90
CA ASP A 20 4.19 -8.92 -14.62
C ASP A 20 4.49 -7.43 -14.42
N ILE A 21 3.45 -6.60 -14.37
CA ILE A 21 3.58 -5.17 -14.05
C ILE A 21 3.97 -4.99 -12.59
N ALA A 22 3.31 -5.69 -11.66
CA ALA A 22 3.61 -5.60 -10.23
C ALA A 22 5.04 -6.06 -9.89
N ALA A 23 5.59 -7.00 -10.66
CA ALA A 23 6.97 -7.46 -10.49
C ALA A 23 8.02 -6.36 -10.74
N LEU A 24 7.65 -5.24 -11.39
CA LEU A 24 8.52 -4.09 -11.56
C LEU A 24 8.60 -3.19 -10.32
N ALA A 25 7.72 -3.35 -9.33
CA ALA A 25 7.67 -2.50 -8.15
C ALA A 25 9.02 -2.34 -7.40
N PRO A 26 9.87 -3.39 -7.26
CA PRO A 26 11.18 -3.25 -6.62
C PRO A 26 12.13 -2.27 -7.33
N LEU A 27 11.94 -2.00 -8.63
CA LEU A 27 12.76 -1.04 -9.37
C LEU A 27 12.65 0.37 -8.78
N LEU A 28 11.46 0.75 -8.30
CA LEU A 28 11.24 2.04 -7.67
C LEU A 28 12.08 2.18 -6.40
N THR A 29 12.05 1.17 -5.51
CA THR A 29 12.84 1.17 -4.27
C THR A 29 14.32 1.32 -4.58
N ARG A 30 14.83 0.55 -5.55
CA ARG A 30 16.23 0.61 -5.94
C ARG A 30 16.63 1.98 -6.51
N ALA A 31 15.77 2.62 -7.29
CA ALA A 31 16.04 3.95 -7.83
C ALA A 31 16.03 5.02 -6.73
N CYS A 32 15.10 4.93 -5.75
CA CYS A 32 15.11 5.81 -4.58
C CYS A 32 16.38 5.65 -3.73
N GLU A 33 16.90 4.43 -3.56
CA GLU A 33 18.18 4.18 -2.87
C GLU A 33 19.37 4.87 -3.55
N LEU A 34 19.31 5.02 -4.87
CA LEU A 34 20.32 5.73 -5.65
C LEU A 34 20.10 7.25 -5.65
N GLY A 35 19.08 7.76 -4.95
CA GLY A 35 18.77 9.18 -4.90
C GLY A 35 18.17 9.73 -6.18
N ASP A 36 17.60 8.88 -7.05
CA ASP A 36 16.97 9.32 -8.29
C ASP A 36 15.78 10.28 -7.98
N PRO A 37 15.83 11.56 -8.42
CA PRO A 37 14.79 12.53 -8.07
C PRO A 37 13.40 12.17 -8.61
N ALA A 38 13.32 11.53 -9.78
CA ALA A 38 12.05 11.13 -10.37
C ALA A 38 11.44 9.96 -9.58
N ALA A 39 12.26 9.00 -9.16
CA ALA A 39 11.84 7.89 -8.31
C ALA A 39 11.34 8.38 -6.94
N LEU A 40 12.09 9.27 -6.28
CA LEU A 40 11.68 9.88 -5.02
C LEU A 40 10.35 10.63 -5.18
N GLY A 41 10.19 11.39 -6.27
CA GLY A 41 8.93 12.06 -6.58
C GLY A 41 7.76 11.10 -6.83
N ILE A 42 8.00 9.95 -7.48
CA ILE A 42 6.98 8.90 -7.64
C ILE A 42 6.57 8.33 -6.28
N ALA A 43 7.53 8.05 -5.40
CA ALA A 43 7.25 7.50 -4.08
C ALA A 43 6.44 8.49 -3.22
N GLN A 44 6.83 9.77 -3.21
CA GLN A 44 6.11 10.83 -2.48
C GLN A 44 4.68 11.01 -2.97
N ARG A 45 4.45 11.10 -4.29
CA ARG A 45 3.09 11.20 -4.85
C ARG A 45 2.24 9.97 -4.50
N SER A 46 2.84 8.79 -4.57
CA SER A 46 2.15 7.54 -4.22
C SER A 46 1.76 7.51 -2.75
N ALA A 47 2.65 7.96 -1.86
CA ALA A 47 2.38 8.08 -0.44
C ALA A 47 1.27 9.10 -0.14
N ALA A 48 1.32 10.29 -0.76
CA ALA A 48 0.29 11.32 -0.60
C ALA A 48 -1.10 10.80 -1.01
N SER A 49 -1.20 10.16 -2.17
CA SER A 49 -2.47 9.55 -2.62
C SER A 49 -2.97 8.46 -1.67
N LEU A 50 -2.08 7.68 -1.04
CA LEU A 50 -2.49 6.70 -0.03
C LEU A 50 -3.01 7.39 1.25
N SER A 51 -2.35 8.46 1.70
CA SER A 51 -2.80 9.22 2.88
C SER A 51 -4.15 9.89 2.65
N GLU A 52 -4.42 10.41 1.44
CA GLU A 52 -5.70 11.00 1.06
C GLU A 52 -6.87 10.01 1.15
N LEU A 53 -6.63 8.70 0.95
CA LEU A 53 -7.67 7.67 1.08
C LEU A 53 -8.13 7.48 2.53
N VAL A 54 -7.30 7.85 3.52
CA VAL A 54 -7.65 7.71 4.93
C VAL A 54 -8.68 8.75 5.35
N THR A 55 -8.54 9.99 4.86
CA THR A 55 -9.37 11.14 5.21
C THR A 55 -10.88 10.88 5.17
N PRO A 56 -11.48 10.42 4.06
CA PRO A 56 -12.92 10.24 3.99
C PRO A 56 -13.43 9.19 4.98
N VAL A 57 -12.62 8.17 5.32
CA VAL A 57 -12.99 7.14 6.29
C VAL A 57 -12.89 7.69 7.72
N ALA A 58 -11.78 8.36 8.03
CA ALA A 58 -11.55 8.96 9.34
C ALA A 58 -12.63 10.00 9.69
N GLU A 59 -12.99 10.86 8.74
CA GLU A 59 -14.00 11.89 8.96
C GLU A 59 -15.41 11.31 9.06
N LYS A 60 -15.80 10.39 8.16
CA LYS A 60 -17.15 9.82 8.15
C LYS A 60 -17.45 8.96 9.38
N LEU A 61 -16.44 8.30 9.93
CA LEU A 61 -16.59 7.40 11.08
C LEU A 61 -16.15 8.03 12.41
N ALA A 62 -15.74 9.30 12.40
CA ALA A 62 -15.15 9.98 13.57
C ALA A 62 -13.99 9.17 14.21
N LEU A 63 -13.06 8.69 13.36
CA LEU A 63 -11.87 7.93 13.74
C LEU A 63 -10.62 8.80 13.66
N GLN A 64 -10.59 9.90 14.41
CA GLN A 64 -9.43 10.81 14.47
C GLN A 64 -8.27 10.27 15.33
N ALA A 65 -8.52 9.22 16.12
CA ALA A 65 -7.54 8.57 16.98
C ALA A 65 -7.65 7.04 16.91
N GLY A 66 -6.57 6.36 17.28
CA GLY A 66 -6.54 4.89 17.38
C GLY A 66 -5.52 4.26 16.45
N ALA A 67 -5.75 3.00 16.06
CA ALA A 67 -4.78 2.23 15.27
C ALA A 67 -5.20 2.09 13.81
N LEU A 68 -4.31 2.47 12.88
CA LEU A 68 -4.46 2.22 11.45
C LEU A 68 -3.55 1.06 11.04
N ALA A 69 -4.15 -0.06 10.63
CA ALA A 69 -3.39 -1.22 10.18
C ALA A 69 -2.89 -1.02 8.74
N MET A 70 -1.57 -0.95 8.57
CA MET A 70 -0.93 -0.89 7.26
C MET A 70 -0.86 -2.29 6.65
N ALA A 71 -1.53 -2.52 5.53
CA ALA A 71 -1.54 -3.80 4.84
C ALA A 71 -1.08 -3.67 3.39
N GLY A 72 -0.66 -4.80 2.81
CA GLY A 72 -0.21 -4.88 1.42
C GLY A 72 1.30 -4.61 1.26
N SER A 73 1.89 -5.19 0.23
CA SER A 73 3.35 -5.17 0.02
C SER A 73 3.93 -3.78 -0.22
N VAL A 74 3.14 -2.82 -0.71
CA VAL A 74 3.62 -1.44 -0.94
C VAL A 74 4.01 -0.80 0.39
N LEU A 75 3.09 -0.72 1.35
CA LEU A 75 3.34 -0.13 2.67
C LEU A 75 4.28 -0.98 3.54
N LEU A 76 4.32 -2.30 3.31
CA LEU A 76 5.14 -3.20 4.12
C LEU A 76 6.59 -3.30 3.61
N ASN A 77 6.82 -3.24 2.30
CA ASN A 77 8.12 -3.55 1.71
C ASN A 77 8.79 -2.36 1.00
N ASN A 78 8.09 -1.24 0.76
CA ASN A 78 8.70 -0.03 0.20
C ASN A 78 8.84 1.05 1.28
N VAL A 79 10.05 1.15 1.85
CA VAL A 79 10.38 2.11 2.92
C VAL A 79 10.12 3.56 2.53
N TYR A 80 10.43 3.97 1.30
CA TYR A 80 10.24 5.34 0.84
C TYR A 80 8.77 5.75 0.77
N ILE A 81 7.90 4.84 0.30
CA ILE A 81 6.45 5.10 0.28
C ILE A 81 5.90 5.05 1.70
N ARG A 82 6.30 4.04 2.49
CA ARG A 82 5.82 3.88 3.86
C ARG A 82 6.15 5.11 4.70
N ASP A 83 7.39 5.56 4.71
CA ASP A 83 7.84 6.62 5.60
C ASP A 83 7.20 7.97 5.21
N ALA A 84 7.09 8.27 3.91
CA ALA A 84 6.35 9.43 3.42
C ALA A 84 4.84 9.35 3.73
N PHE A 85 4.25 8.15 3.70
CA PHE A 85 2.85 7.95 4.09
C PHE A 85 2.65 8.22 5.58
N LEU A 86 3.55 7.70 6.42
CA LEU A 86 3.52 7.94 7.86
C LEU A 86 3.65 9.42 8.20
N GLU A 87 4.59 10.13 7.56
CA GLU A 87 4.78 11.57 7.75
C GLU A 87 3.52 12.36 7.37
N GLY A 88 2.99 12.15 6.16
CA GLY A 88 1.79 12.86 5.70
C GLY A 88 0.53 12.51 6.52
N LEU A 89 0.45 11.28 7.06
CA LEU A 89 -0.66 10.91 7.94
C LEU A 89 -0.53 11.56 9.31
N GLN A 90 0.67 11.58 9.90
CA GLN A 90 0.92 12.20 11.21
C GLN A 90 0.65 13.70 11.20
N GLU A 91 0.93 14.39 10.09
CA GLU A 91 0.62 15.81 9.94
C GLU A 91 -0.89 16.09 10.05
N ARG A 92 -1.72 15.21 9.50
CA ARG A 92 -3.18 15.41 9.46
C ARG A 92 -3.94 14.74 10.61
N TYR A 93 -3.45 13.61 11.11
CA TYR A 93 -4.09 12.80 12.14
C TYR A 93 -3.06 12.34 13.19
N PRO A 94 -2.55 13.25 14.03
CA PRO A 94 -1.46 12.95 14.97
C PRO A 94 -1.81 11.91 16.04
N GLU A 95 -3.09 11.69 16.31
CA GLU A 95 -3.57 10.69 17.28
C GLU A 95 -3.81 9.29 16.66
N ILE A 96 -3.62 9.14 15.34
CA ILE A 96 -3.64 7.84 14.66
C ILE A 96 -2.24 7.24 14.70
N THR A 97 -2.15 6.03 15.24
CA THR A 97 -0.92 5.22 15.25
C THR A 97 -0.99 4.14 14.17
N CYS A 98 -0.03 4.16 13.25
CA CYS A 98 0.10 3.11 12.25
C CYS A 98 0.71 1.84 12.84
N ILE A 99 0.08 0.69 12.58
CA ILE A 99 0.53 -0.62 13.05
C ILE A 99 0.60 -1.62 11.90
N THR A 100 1.39 -2.69 12.07
CA THR A 100 1.27 -3.86 11.21
C THR A 100 0.07 -4.72 11.64
N PRO A 101 -0.57 -5.47 10.72
CA PRO A 101 -1.69 -6.32 11.06
C PRO A 101 -1.26 -7.39 12.07
N LYS A 102 -2.02 -7.55 13.16
CA LYS A 102 -1.72 -8.55 14.21
C LYS A 102 -1.96 -9.99 13.77
N LYS A 103 -2.79 -10.17 12.74
CA LYS A 103 -3.17 -11.46 12.16
C LYS A 103 -3.26 -11.30 10.65
N ASP A 104 -3.09 -12.39 9.93
CA ASP A 104 -3.28 -12.43 8.47
C ASP A 104 -4.75 -12.67 8.09
N ALA A 105 -5.01 -12.63 6.78
CA ALA A 105 -6.35 -12.90 6.25
C ALA A 105 -6.82 -14.35 6.51
N ALA A 106 -5.90 -15.32 6.56
CA ALA A 106 -6.22 -16.72 6.81
C ALA A 106 -6.81 -16.94 8.20
N ASN A 107 -6.32 -16.23 9.22
CA ASN A 107 -6.91 -16.21 10.55
C ASN A 107 -8.39 -15.79 10.52
N GLY A 108 -8.71 -14.74 9.75
CA GLY A 108 -10.09 -14.29 9.56
C GLY A 108 -10.96 -15.38 8.93
N ALA A 109 -10.45 -16.06 7.89
CA ALA A 109 -11.16 -17.16 7.24
C ALA A 109 -11.46 -18.33 8.19
N VAL A 110 -10.50 -18.70 9.05
CA VAL A 110 -10.69 -19.76 10.05
C VAL A 110 -11.75 -19.35 11.09
N LEU A 111 -11.73 -18.11 11.57
CA LEU A 111 -12.75 -17.61 12.50
C LEU A 111 -14.15 -17.64 11.88
N MET A 112 -14.28 -17.27 10.60
CA MET A 112 -15.55 -17.36 9.88
C MET A 112 -16.03 -18.81 9.73
N ALA A 113 -15.14 -19.76 9.44
CA ALA A 113 -15.49 -21.18 9.37
C ALA A 113 -15.94 -21.74 10.73
N LEU A 114 -15.26 -21.36 11.82
CA LEU A 114 -15.62 -21.77 13.18
C LEU A 114 -16.99 -21.25 13.61
N ASN A 115 -17.33 -20.00 13.28
CA ASN A 115 -18.66 -19.45 13.58
C ASN A 115 -19.76 -20.20 12.82
N ARG A 116 -19.56 -20.51 11.53
CA ARG A 116 -20.52 -21.32 10.75
C ARG A 116 -20.74 -22.72 11.32
N LEU A 117 -19.68 -23.36 11.81
CA LEU A 117 -19.80 -24.68 12.46
C LEU A 117 -20.56 -24.62 13.80
N ARG A 118 -20.53 -23.49 14.50
CA ARG A 118 -21.27 -23.28 15.76
C ARG A 118 -22.74 -23.00 15.50
N GLU A 119 -23.06 -22.22 14.47
CA GLU A 119 -24.45 -21.92 14.06
C GLU A 119 -25.19 -23.12 13.44
N ALA A 120 -24.44 -24.09 12.90
CA ALA A 120 -24.99 -25.32 12.33
C ALA A 120 -25.28 -26.43 13.37
N LYS A 121 -25.00 -26.17 14.65
CA LYS A 121 -25.32 -27.06 15.78
C LYS A 121 -26.51 -26.52 16.55
#